data_AF-A0A1C7GRV4-F1
#
_entry.id   AF-A0A1C7GRV4-F1
#
_cell.length_a   1.000
_cell.length_b   1.000
_cell.length_c   1.000
_cell.angle_alpha   90.00
_cell.angle_beta   90.00
_cell.angle_gamma   90.00
#
_symmetry.space_group_name_H-M   'P 1'
#
loop_
_entity.id
_entity.type
_entity.pdbx_description
1 polymer ?
#
loop_
_entity_poly.entity_id
_entity_poly.type
_entity_poly.pdbx_seq_one_letter_code
_entity_poly.pdbx_strand_id
1 'polypeptide(L)'
;MVKQKKEAEGVYFKMLEGKYDDQRVLIHDLRRHLTAIKGLAQEQGADSVVDYVTKIKELPALQNRIRYCKNPMLDVVLSRYEELCYERGIAFQVEVRD
;
A
#
# COMPACT_ATOMS: atom_id res chain seq x y z
N MET A 1 29.44 16.59 -17.94
CA MET A 1 28.90 16.64 -16.56
C MET A 1 27.58 17.42 -16.45
N VAL A 2 27.40 18.59 -17.07
CA VAL A 2 26.15 19.39 -16.97
C VAL A 2 24.90 18.66 -17.52
N LYS A 3 25.04 17.89 -18.61
CA LYS A 3 23.93 17.15 -19.23
C LYS A 3 23.41 16.01 -18.34
N GLN A 4 24.30 15.19 -17.79
CA GLN A 4 23.96 14.13 -16.82
C GLN A 4 23.32 14.70 -15.54
N LYS A 5 23.75 15.89 -15.08
CA LYS A 5 23.14 16.57 -13.93
C LYS A 5 21.69 16.99 -14.20
N LYS A 6 21.42 17.59 -15.37
CA LYS A 6 20.04 17.95 -15.79
C LYS A 6 19.15 16.72 -15.99
N GLU A 7 19.69 15.63 -16.53
CA GLU A 7 18.97 14.36 -16.67
C GLU A 7 18.63 13.77 -15.30
N ALA A 8 19.58 13.77 -14.36
CA ALA A 8 19.35 13.32 -12.98
C ALA A 8 18.32 14.19 -12.23
N GLU A 9 18.36 15.52 -12.40
CA GLU A 9 17.36 16.44 -11.83
C GLU A 9 15.96 16.16 -12.41
N GLY A 10 15.84 15.94 -13.73
CA GLY A 10 14.57 15.59 -14.36
C GLY A 10 13.98 14.26 -13.88
N VAL A 11 14.84 13.25 -13.66
CA VAL A 11 14.43 11.96 -13.07
C VAL A 11 13.96 12.15 -11.63
N TYR A 12 14.68 12.97 -10.83
CA TYR A 12 14.31 13.27 -9.45
C TYR A 12 12.94 13.95 -9.34
N PHE A 13 12.66 14.97 -10.17
CA PHE A 13 11.35 15.64 -10.17
C PHE A 13 10.21 14.71 -10.57
N LYS A 14 10.39 13.86 -11.60
CA LYS A 14 9.39 12.85 -11.97
C LYS A 14 9.11 11.85 -10.86
N MET A 15 10.16 11.42 -10.15
CA MET A 15 10.02 10.52 -9.01
C MET A 15 9.25 11.18 -7.87
N LEU A 16 9.48 12.48 -7.64
CA LEU A 16 8.78 13.27 -6.64
C LEU A 16 7.30 13.48 -7.01
N GLU A 17 6.99 13.79 -8.26
CA GLU A 17 5.61 13.87 -8.77
C GLU A 17 4.86 12.55 -8.59
N GLY A 18 5.48 11.42 -8.98
CA GLY A 18 4.90 10.10 -8.76
C GLY A 18 4.61 9.84 -7.28
N LYS A 19 5.51 10.25 -6.37
CA LYS A 19 5.27 10.16 -4.93
C LYS A 19 4.08 10.99 -4.45
N TYR A 20 3.87 12.18 -5.02
CA TYR A 20 2.72 13.02 -4.67
C TYR A 20 1.40 12.44 -5.18
N ASP A 21 1.39 11.85 -6.38
CA ASP A 21 0.19 11.22 -6.92
C ASP A 21 -0.16 9.94 -6.15
N ASP A 22 0.83 9.09 -5.82
CA ASP A 22 0.65 7.94 -4.95
C ASP A 22 0.09 8.36 -3.57
N GLN A 23 0.60 9.47 -3.01
CA GLN A 23 0.12 10.00 -1.73
C GLN A 23 -1.33 10.50 -1.82
N ARG A 24 -1.74 11.12 -2.94
CA ARG A 24 -3.13 11.56 -3.13
C ARG A 24 -4.10 10.39 -3.14
N VAL A 25 -3.74 9.28 -3.79
CA VAL A 25 -4.55 8.06 -3.81
C VAL A 25 -4.71 7.52 -2.39
N LEU A 26 -3.62 7.43 -1.61
CA LEU A 26 -3.67 6.99 -0.22
C LEU A 26 -4.57 7.89 0.66
N ILE A 27 -4.43 9.22 0.54
CA ILE A 27 -5.28 10.16 1.29
C ILE A 27 -6.74 10.03 0.89
N HIS A 28 -7.02 9.86 -0.40
CA HIS A 28 -8.38 9.65 -0.91
C HIS A 28 -9.01 8.40 -0.28
N ASP A 29 -8.29 7.28 -0.26
CA ASP A 29 -8.80 6.02 0.25
C ASP A 29 -9.00 6.06 1.76
N LEU A 30 -8.10 6.70 2.51
CA LEU A 30 -8.29 6.96 3.94
C LEU A 30 -9.56 7.78 4.21
N ARG A 31 -9.83 8.83 3.44
CA ARG A 31 -11.06 9.65 3.59
C ARG A 31 -12.32 8.83 3.31
N ARG A 32 -12.26 7.90 2.35
CA ARG A 32 -13.37 7.00 2.05
C ARG A 32 -13.63 6.03 3.20
N HIS A 33 -12.59 5.43 3.78
CA HIS A 33 -12.74 4.55 4.94
C HIS A 33 -13.28 5.27 6.17
N LEU A 34 -12.82 6.49 6.46
CA LEU A 34 -13.35 7.31 7.55
C LEU A 34 -14.84 7.65 7.35
N THR A 35 -15.24 7.95 6.12
CA THR A 35 -16.64 8.19 5.77
C THR A 35 -17.50 6.94 6.02
N ALA A 36 -17.03 5.77 5.61
CA ALA A 36 -17.72 4.51 5.83
C ALA A 36 -17.87 4.18 7.33
N ILE A 37 -16.79 4.32 8.11
CA ILE A 37 -16.81 4.12 9.57
C ILE A 37 -17.85 5.04 10.22
N LYS A 38 -17.89 6.32 9.84
CA LYS A 38 -18.87 7.27 10.34
C LYS A 38 -20.31 6.83 10.03
N GLY A 39 -20.58 6.44 8.79
CA GLY A 39 -21.91 5.96 8.39
C GLY A 39 -22.35 4.73 9.17
N LEU A 40 -21.48 3.73 9.29
CA LEU A 40 -21.76 2.51 10.06
C LEU A 40 -22.05 2.82 11.53
N ALA A 41 -21.26 3.70 12.15
CA ALA A 41 -21.47 4.12 13.53
C ALA A 41 -22.83 4.82 13.74
N GLN A 42 -23.29 5.58 12.75
CA GLN A 42 -24.55 6.32 12.82
C GLN A 42 -25.79 5.45 12.54
N GLU A 43 -25.67 4.46 11.65
CA GLU A 43 -26.83 3.72 11.14
C GLU A 43 -26.98 2.31 11.73
N GLN A 44 -25.86 1.65 12.04
CA GLN A 44 -25.84 0.21 12.36
C GLN A 44 -25.20 -0.11 13.72
N GLY A 45 -24.56 0.88 14.34
CA GLY A 45 -24.00 0.75 15.69
C GLY A 45 -22.57 0.21 15.71
N ALA A 46 -22.10 -0.09 16.93
CA ALA A 46 -20.68 -0.37 17.19
C ALA A 46 -20.18 -1.66 16.55
N ASP A 47 -20.99 -2.73 16.51
CA ASP A 47 -20.57 -4.04 16.00
C ASP A 47 -20.22 -3.96 14.51
N SER A 48 -21.03 -3.27 13.70
CA SER A 48 -20.74 -3.07 12.28
C SER A 48 -19.45 -2.28 12.03
N VAL A 49 -19.13 -1.34 12.93
CA VAL A 49 -17.85 -0.60 12.86
C VAL A 49 -16.68 -1.53 13.19
N VAL A 50 -16.81 -2.36 14.22
CA VAL A 50 -15.78 -3.34 14.61
C VAL A 50 -15.51 -4.33 13.48
N ASP A 51 -16.57 -4.87 12.86
CA ASP A 51 -16.46 -5.78 11.72
C ASP A 51 -15.77 -5.12 10.53
N TYR A 52 -16.15 -3.89 10.20
CA TYR A 52 -15.58 -3.16 9.08
C TYR A 52 -14.10 -2.82 9.29
N VAL A 53 -13.73 -2.35 10.50
CA VAL A 53 -12.33 -2.06 10.85
C VAL A 53 -11.49 -3.34 10.84
N THR A 54 -12.04 -4.47 11.28
CA THR A 54 -11.36 -5.77 11.23
C THR A 54 -11.04 -6.16 9.78
N LYS A 55 -12.01 -6.03 8.86
CA LYS A 55 -11.80 -6.28 7.43
C LYS A 55 -10.80 -5.32 6.79
N ILE A 56 -10.80 -4.04 7.18
CA ILE A 56 -9.83 -3.06 6.69
C ILE A 56 -8.40 -3.44 7.11
N LYS A 57 -8.21 -3.92 8.34
CA LYS A 57 -6.88 -4.33 8.83
C LYS A 57 -6.30 -5.49 8.02
N GLU A 58 -7.15 -6.31 7.39
CA GLU A 58 -6.72 -7.41 6.55
C GLU A 58 -6.27 -6.96 5.16
N LEU A 59 -6.56 -5.71 4.75
CA LEU A 59 -6.16 -5.21 3.44
C LEU A 59 -4.63 -5.21 3.28
N PRO A 60 -4.08 -5.74 2.17
CA PRO A 60 -2.64 -5.79 1.93
C PRO A 60 -1.92 -4.44 2.10
N ALA A 61 -2.57 -3.35 1.67
CA ALA A 61 -2.03 -1.99 1.80
C ALA A 61 -1.84 -1.51 3.26
N LEU A 62 -2.54 -2.13 4.22
CA LEU A 62 -2.48 -1.81 5.66
C LEU A 62 -1.79 -2.90 6.48
N GLN A 63 -1.62 -4.09 5.90
CA GLN A 63 -0.70 -5.08 6.45
C GLN A 63 0.72 -4.54 6.25
N ASN A 64 1.34 -4.11 7.36
CA ASN A 64 2.72 -3.65 7.40
C ASN A 64 3.60 -4.51 6.48
N ARG A 65 4.44 -3.87 5.65
CA ARG A 65 5.43 -4.50 4.76
C ARG A 65 5.87 -5.84 5.33
N ILE A 66 5.37 -6.93 4.74
CA ILE A 66 5.76 -8.26 5.14
C ILE A 66 7.28 -8.32 4.95
N ARG A 67 8.00 -8.49 6.05
CA ARG A 67 9.42 -8.83 5.98
C ARG A 67 9.50 -10.30 5.65
N TYR A 68 9.74 -10.58 4.39
CA TYR A 68 9.97 -11.92 3.90
C TYR A 68 11.38 -12.40 4.28
N CYS A 69 12.35 -11.49 4.33
CA CYS A 69 13.75 -11.80 4.53
C CYS A 69 14.52 -10.68 5.26
N LYS A 70 15.80 -10.92 5.53
CA LYS A 70 16.70 -9.92 6.13
C LYS A 70 17.11 -8.80 5.14
N ASN A 71 16.77 -8.91 3.85
CA ASN A 71 17.11 -7.95 2.82
C ASN A 71 15.90 -7.03 2.49
N PRO A 72 15.92 -5.76 2.93
CA PRO A 72 14.80 -4.84 2.73
C PRO A 72 14.45 -4.56 1.25
N MET A 73 15.42 -4.68 0.33
CA MET A 73 15.15 -4.52 -1.10
C MET A 73 14.39 -5.72 -1.65
N LEU A 74 14.74 -6.92 -1.21
CA LEU A 74 14.05 -8.13 -1.63
C LEU A 74 12.62 -8.17 -1.07
N ASP A 75 12.40 -7.71 0.17
CA ASP A 75 11.06 -7.54 0.74
C ASP A 75 10.17 -6.63 -0.12
N VAL A 76 10.69 -5.50 -0.61
CA VAL A 76 9.94 -4.58 -1.48
C VAL A 76 9.53 -5.26 -2.78
N VAL A 77 10.42 -6.05 -3.38
CA VAL A 77 10.11 -6.80 -4.60
C VAL A 77 9.04 -7.85 -4.32
N LEU A 78 9.18 -8.61 -3.24
CA LEU A 78 8.26 -9.69 -2.87
C LEU A 78 6.85 -9.17 -2.53
N SER A 79 6.76 -8.09 -1.75
CA SER A 79 5.47 -7.43 -1.47
C SER A 79 4.75 -6.97 -2.73
N ARG A 80 5.49 -6.47 -3.73
CA ARG A 80 4.88 -6.06 -5.01
C ARG A 80 4.30 -7.25 -5.78
N TYR A 81 4.98 -8.40 -5.76
CA TYR A 81 4.46 -9.61 -6.41
C TYR A 81 3.28 -10.22 -5.66
N GLU A 82 3.29 -10.17 -4.34
CA GLU A 82 2.14 -10.55 -3.52
C GLU A 82 0.89 -9.75 -3.88
N GLU A 83 1.02 -8.42 -3.96
CA GLU A 83 -0.09 -7.52 -4.30
C GLU A 83 -0.65 -7.81 -5.69
N LEU A 84 0.22 -7.98 -6.69
CA LEU A 84 -0.17 -8.37 -8.05
C LEU A 84 -0.86 -9.73 -8.11
N CYS A 85 -0.42 -10.69 -7.30
CA CYS A 85 -1.03 -12.01 -7.20
C CYS A 85 -2.41 -11.93 -6.56
N TYR A 86 -2.55 -11.16 -5.48
CA TYR A 86 -3.83 -10.90 -4.82
C TYR A 86 -4.86 -10.30 -5.79
N GLU A 87 -4.49 -9.25 -6.54
CA GLU A 87 -5.36 -8.62 -7.54
C GLU A 87 -5.84 -9.59 -8.63
N ARG A 88 -5.05 -10.62 -8.92
CA ARG A 88 -5.33 -11.62 -9.97
C ARG A 88 -5.95 -12.89 -9.43
N GLY A 89 -6.20 -12.99 -8.12
CA GLY A 89 -6.68 -14.21 -7.48
C GLY A 89 -5.69 -15.37 -7.55
N ILE A 90 -4.39 -15.09 -7.66
CA ILE A 90 -3.32 -16.07 -7.72
C ILE A 90 -2.75 -16.27 -6.32
N ALA A 91 -2.59 -17.52 -5.89
CA ALA A 91 -1.94 -17.84 -4.63
C ALA A 91 -0.44 -17.48 -4.70
N PHE A 92 0.04 -16.73 -3.71
CA PHE A 92 1.43 -16.32 -3.58
C PHE A 92 2.07 -16.96 -2.34
N GLN A 93 3.25 -17.56 -2.50
CA GLN A 93 4.01 -18.17 -1.41
C GLN A 93 5.49 -17.81 -1.57
N VAL A 94 6.14 -17.47 -0.47
CA VAL A 94 7.57 -17.15 -0.43
C VAL A 94 8.24 -18.08 0.57
N GLU A 95 9.28 -18.78 0.12
CA GLU A 95 10.16 -19.59 0.96
C GLU A 95 11.56 -18.96 0.95
N VAL A 96 12.00 -18.44 2.09
CA VAL A 96 13.34 -17.87 2.26
C VAL A 96 14.18 -18.86 3.06
N ARG A 97 15.32 -19.25 2.49
CA ARG A 97 16.31 -20.12 3.15
C ARG A 97 17.52 -19.26 3.54
N ASP A 98 18.01 -19.47 4.76
CA ASP A 98 19.24 -18.83 5.27
C ASP A 98 20.51 -19.39 4.58
#